data_AF-A0A8S2W3E1-F1
#
_entry.id   AF-A0A8S2W3E1-F1
#
_cell.length_a   1.000
_cell.length_b   1.000
_cell.length_c   1.000
_cell.angle_alpha   90.00
_cell.angle_beta   90.00
_cell.angle_gamma   90.00
#
_symmetry.space_group_name_H-M   'P 1'
#
loop_
_entity.id
_entity.type
_entity.pdbx_description
1 polymer ?
#
loop_
_entity_poly.entity_id
_entity_poly.type
_entity_poly.pdbx_seq_one_letter_code
_entity_poly.pdbx_strand_id
1 'polypeptide(L)'
;MDRGSLSCGYYQIKNNYYIDCGQPGSDWHSCANDQSCAETCVRSYMSRYGTYCTGGRTPACQDYARIHNGGPKGCTNPATLDYWQKVQRCYSG
;
A
#
# COMPACT_ATOMS: atom_id res chain seq x y z
N MET A 1 -5.83 -16.67 -1.37
CA MET A 1 -6.83 -15.59 -1.53
C MET A 1 -6.87 -14.78 -0.25
N ASP A 2 -6.53 -13.48 -0.31
CA ASP A 2 -6.60 -12.60 0.86
C ASP A 2 -8.00 -11.99 0.97
N ARG A 3 -8.81 -12.53 1.89
CA ARG A 3 -10.15 -12.02 2.24
C ARG A 3 -11.08 -11.79 1.02
N GLY A 4 -11.11 -12.73 0.08
CA GLY A 4 -12.06 -12.72 -1.05
C GLY A 4 -11.67 -11.84 -2.24
N SER A 5 -10.49 -11.21 -2.24
CA SER A 5 -9.96 -10.44 -3.38
C SER A 5 -8.56 -10.94 -3.76
N LEU A 6 -8.24 -10.95 -5.05
CA LEU A 6 -6.88 -11.24 -5.53
C LEU A 6 -5.95 -10.05 -5.22
N SER A 7 -4.74 -10.36 -4.76
CA SER A 7 -3.61 -9.44 -4.60
C SER A 7 -2.53 -9.90 -5.57
N CYS A 8 -1.85 -8.98 -6.27
CA CYS A 8 -0.93 -9.32 -7.35
C CYS A 8 0.48 -8.72 -7.14
N GLY A 9 1.49 -9.49 -7.57
CA GLY A 9 2.86 -9.03 -7.78
C GLY A 9 3.63 -8.56 -6.55
N TYR A 10 4.68 -7.75 -6.77
CA TYR A 10 5.72 -7.40 -5.80
C TYR A 10 5.18 -6.80 -4.49
N TYR A 11 4.16 -5.95 -4.61
CA TYR A 11 3.57 -5.23 -3.48
C TYR A 11 2.20 -5.77 -3.06
N GLN A 12 1.77 -6.91 -3.61
CA GLN A 12 0.45 -7.50 -3.34
C GLN A 12 -0.69 -6.47 -3.58
N ILE A 13 -0.62 -5.76 -4.71
CA ILE A 13 -1.57 -4.71 -5.09
C ILE A 13 -2.91 -5.34 -5.46
N LYS A 14 -4.01 -4.80 -4.94
CA LYS A 14 -5.38 -5.16 -5.32
C LYS A 14 -5.89 -4.26 -6.45
N ASN A 15 -6.91 -4.71 -7.19
CA ASN A 15 -7.45 -3.92 -8.32
C ASN A 15 -7.93 -2.52 -7.90
N ASN A 16 -8.60 -2.39 -6.76
CA ASN A 16 -9.04 -1.08 -6.26
C ASN A 16 -7.88 -0.16 -5.88
N TYR A 17 -6.79 -0.72 -5.34
CA TYR A 17 -5.56 0.03 -5.09
C TYR A 17 -4.96 0.53 -6.41
N TYR A 18 -4.92 -0.33 -7.43
CA TYR A 18 -4.44 0.02 -8.76
C TYR A 18 -5.25 1.14 -9.44
N ILE A 19 -6.58 1.07 -9.32
CA ILE A 19 -7.48 2.14 -9.78
C ILE A 19 -7.12 3.45 -9.07
N ASP A 20 -6.97 3.40 -7.75
CA ASP A 20 -6.73 4.59 -6.95
C ASP A 20 -5.35 5.23 -7.12
N CYS A 21 -4.35 4.44 -7.56
CA CYS A 21 -3.02 4.95 -7.88
C CYS A 21 -2.89 5.53 -9.29
N GLY A 22 -4.00 5.64 -10.04
CA GLY A 22 -4.04 6.24 -11.37
C GLY A 22 -3.79 5.26 -12.51
N GLN A 23 -3.91 3.95 -12.26
CA GLN A 23 -3.82 2.90 -13.27
C GLN A 23 -2.56 2.99 -14.17
N PRO A 24 -1.33 3.05 -13.60
CA PRO A 24 -0.12 3.11 -14.42
C PRO A 24 0.07 1.84 -15.27
N GLY A 25 0.82 1.95 -16.37
CA GLY A 25 1.06 0.83 -17.29
C GLY A 25 -0.17 0.47 -18.14
N SER A 26 -0.23 -0.78 -18.61
CA SER A 26 -1.31 -1.28 -19.47
C SER A 26 -2.54 -1.78 -18.72
N ASP A 27 -2.31 -2.55 -17.66
CA ASP A 27 -3.33 -3.20 -16.85
C ASP A 27 -2.80 -3.56 -15.46
N TRP A 28 -3.72 -3.88 -14.55
CA TRP A 28 -3.39 -4.18 -13.16
C TRP A 28 -2.39 -5.34 -12.99
N HIS A 29 -2.57 -6.45 -13.69
CA HIS A 29 -1.73 -7.63 -13.49
C HIS A 29 -0.33 -7.42 -14.05
N SER A 30 -0.23 -6.85 -15.25
CA SER A 30 1.06 -6.51 -15.85
C SER A 30 1.81 -5.48 -15.00
N CYS A 31 1.11 -4.44 -14.54
CA CYS A 31 1.73 -3.41 -13.69
C CYS A 31 2.17 -3.97 -12.33
N ALA A 32 1.35 -4.78 -11.68
CA ALA A 32 1.69 -5.34 -10.37
C ALA A 32 2.92 -6.27 -10.43
N ASN A 33 3.12 -6.97 -11.55
CA ASN A 33 4.27 -7.85 -11.81
C ASN A 33 5.47 -7.15 -12.45
N ASP A 34 5.39 -5.84 -12.73
CA ASP A 34 6.53 -5.02 -13.11
C ASP A 34 6.96 -4.15 -11.93
N GLN A 35 8.22 -4.26 -11.51
CA GLN A 35 8.66 -3.59 -10.29
C GLN A 35 8.52 -2.05 -10.39
N SER A 36 8.89 -1.46 -11.53
CA SER A 36 8.85 0.00 -11.71
C SER A 36 7.41 0.54 -11.74
N CYS A 37 6.51 -0.18 -12.41
CA CYS A 37 5.10 0.16 -12.47
C CYS A 37 4.44 0.02 -11.09
N ALA A 38 4.71 -1.08 -10.39
CA ALA A 38 4.18 -1.30 -9.05
C ALA A 38 4.70 -0.26 -8.05
N GLU A 39 5.98 0.13 -8.11
CA GLU A 39 6.54 1.21 -7.30
C GLU A 39 5.88 2.56 -7.60
N THR A 40 5.68 2.87 -8.88
CA THR A 40 4.94 4.07 -9.30
C THR A 40 3.53 4.08 -8.70
N CYS A 41 2.83 2.95 -8.77
CA CYS A 41 1.50 2.81 -8.21
C CYS A 41 1.50 3.03 -6.68
N VAL A 42 2.41 2.39 -5.94
CA VAL A 42 2.52 2.60 -4.48
C VAL A 42 2.81 4.06 -4.16
N ARG A 43 3.76 4.70 -4.85
CA ARG A 43 4.08 6.12 -4.63
C ARG A 43 2.90 7.04 -4.90
N SER A 44 2.16 6.82 -5.99
CA SER A 44 0.94 7.58 -6.31
C SER A 44 -0.15 7.38 -5.25
N TYR A 45 -0.34 6.15 -4.79
CA TYR A 45 -1.30 5.85 -3.72
C TYR A 45 -0.93 6.56 -2.41
N MET A 46 0.36 6.56 -2.05
CA MET A 46 0.85 7.28 -0.87
C MET A 46 0.81 8.80 -1.05
N SER A 47 1.02 9.33 -2.25
CA SER A 47 0.83 10.76 -2.52
C SER A 47 -0.63 11.16 -2.32
N ARG A 48 -1.58 10.31 -2.72
CA ARG A 48 -3.02 10.55 -2.55
C ARG A 48 -3.50 10.43 -1.11
N TYR A 49 -3.07 9.37 -0.40
CA TYR A 49 -3.66 9.00 0.90
C TYR A 49 -2.70 9.08 2.10
N GLY A 50 -1.41 9.32 1.87
CA GLY A 50 -0.37 9.22 2.90
C GLY A 50 -0.63 10.04 4.17
N THR A 51 -1.32 11.16 4.05
CA THR A 51 -1.65 12.08 5.16
C THR A 51 -3.08 11.95 5.70
N TYR A 52 -3.93 11.10 5.08
CA TYR A 52 -5.38 11.06 5.38
C TYR A 52 -5.71 10.69 6.83
N CYS A 53 -4.85 9.93 7.48
CA CYS A 53 -5.06 9.46 8.85
C CYS A 53 -3.94 9.88 9.81
N THR A 54 -3.03 10.76 9.38
CA THR A 54 -1.89 11.18 10.22
C THR A 54 -2.24 12.33 11.15
N GLY A 55 -3.33 13.06 10.90
CA GLY A 55 -3.70 14.24 11.69
C GLY A 55 -2.84 15.46 11.40
N GLY A 56 -2.37 15.62 10.15
CA GLY A 56 -1.61 16.78 9.70
C GLY A 56 -0.09 16.69 9.89
N ARG A 57 0.40 15.69 10.61
CA ARG A 57 1.83 15.40 10.68
C ARG A 57 2.34 14.77 9.38
N THR A 58 3.64 14.94 9.12
CA THR A 58 4.36 14.20 8.07
C THR A 58 4.24 12.70 8.31
N PRO A 59 3.88 11.89 7.29
CA PRO A 59 3.75 10.45 7.47
C PRO A 59 5.12 9.79 7.68
N ALA A 60 5.18 8.84 8.61
CA ALA A 60 6.33 7.98 8.85
C ALA A 60 6.19 6.66 8.08
N CYS A 61 7.26 5.86 8.01
CA CYS A 61 7.23 4.53 7.37
C CYS A 61 6.12 3.63 7.93
N GLN A 62 5.85 3.72 9.24
CA GLN A 62 4.74 3.02 9.87
C GLN A 62 3.39 3.39 9.26
N ASP A 63 3.16 4.66 8.93
CA ASP A 63 1.90 5.11 8.34
C ASP A 63 1.74 4.57 6.94
N TYR A 64 2.79 4.71 6.11
CA TYR A 64 2.76 4.20 4.74
C TYR A 64 2.55 2.68 4.71
N ALA A 65 3.23 1.92 5.57
CA ALA A 65 3.05 0.47 5.67
C ALA A 65 1.61 0.12 6.06
N ARG A 66 1.04 0.83 7.04
CA ARG A 66 -0.32 0.58 7.51
C ARG A 66 -1.38 1.05 6.51
N ILE A 67 -1.15 2.13 5.77
CA ILE A 67 -2.00 2.59 4.67
C ILE A 67 -1.96 1.59 3.51
N HIS A 68 -0.78 1.03 3.20
CA HIS A 68 -0.64 -0.01 2.17
C HIS A 68 -1.50 -1.24 2.49
N ASN A 69 -1.46 -1.67 3.74
CA ASN A 69 -2.19 -2.85 4.19
C ASN A 69 -3.70 -2.61 4.42
N GLY A 70 -4.06 -1.44 4.94
CA GLY A 70 -5.41 -1.13 5.43
C GLY A 70 -6.20 -0.12 4.60
N GLY A 71 -5.64 0.39 3.50
CA GLY A 71 -6.25 1.44 2.68
C GLY A 71 -6.11 2.85 3.29
N PRO A 72 -6.92 3.84 2.83
CA PRO A 72 -6.66 5.26 3.10
C PRO A 72 -6.65 5.67 4.58
N LYS A 73 -7.35 4.92 5.45
CA LYS A 73 -7.36 5.12 6.91
C LYS A 73 -6.60 4.03 7.67
N GLY A 74 -5.74 3.27 6.99
CA GLY A 74 -5.04 2.13 7.55
C GLY A 74 -4.16 2.48 8.75
N CYS A 75 -3.62 3.70 8.83
CA CYS A 75 -2.75 4.12 9.93
C CYS A 75 -3.48 4.38 11.27
N THR A 76 -4.81 4.41 11.30
CA THR A 76 -5.59 4.42 12.56
C THR A 76 -6.29 3.10 12.85
N ASN A 77 -6.28 2.14 11.91
CA ASN A 77 -6.91 0.84 12.08
C ASN A 77 -6.01 -0.11 12.90
N PRO A 78 -6.45 -0.65 14.05
CA PRO A 78 -5.67 -1.61 14.83
C PRO A 78 -5.29 -2.89 14.06
N ALA A 79 -6.11 -3.31 13.09
CA ALA A 79 -5.87 -4.52 12.30
C ALA A 79 -4.59 -4.47 11.44
N THR A 80 -4.01 -3.28 11.24
CA THR A 80 -2.77 -3.10 10.46
C THR A 80 -1.50 -3.12 11.33
N LEU A 81 -1.63 -3.20 12.66
CA LEU A 81 -0.49 -3.21 13.58
C LEU A 81 0.38 -4.46 13.41
N ASP A 82 -0.22 -5.63 13.24
CA ASP A 82 0.50 -6.89 13.01
C ASP A 82 1.29 -6.84 11.70
N TYR A 83 0.74 -6.20 10.67
CA TYR A 83 1.45 -5.98 9.41
C TYR A 83 2.67 -5.08 9.63
N TRP A 84 2.52 -3.97 10.35
CA TRP A 84 3.64 -3.10 10.69
C TRP A 84 4.75 -3.83 11.47
N GLN A 85 4.40 -4.65 12.46
CA GLN A 85 5.39 -5.43 13.22
C GLN A 85 6.17 -6.42 12.34
N LYS A 86 5.54 -6.97 11.29
CA LYS A 86 6.24 -7.80 10.30
C LYS A 86 7.21 -6.97 9.47
N VAL A 87 6.76 -5.83 8.95
CA VAL A 87 7.62 -4.89 8.19
C VAL A 87 8.81 -4.42 9.03
N GLN A 88 8.56 -4.03 10.28
CA GLN A 88 9.59 -3.54 11.20
C GLN A 88 10.70 -4.59 11.40
N ARG A 89 10.32 -5.87 11.60
CA ARG A 89 11.31 -6.96 11.74
C ARG A 89 12.18 -7.17 10.50
N CYS A 90 11.65 -6.95 9.31
CA CYS A 90 12.43 -7.02 8.07
C CYS A 90 13.32 -5.79 7.84
N TYR A 91 12.93 -4.63 8.37
CA TYR A 91 13.68 -3.38 8.26
C TYR A 91 14.83 -3.27 9.27
N SER A 92 14.64 -3.81 10.47
CA SER A 92 15.63 -3.75 11.56
C SER A 92 16.61 -4.93 11.59
N GLY A 93 16.71 -5.68 10.47
CA GLY A 93 17.62 -6.81 10.30
C GLY A 93 18.81 -6.44 9.43
#